data_AF-A0A2E7Z325-F1
#
_entry.id   AF-A0A2E7Z325-F1
#
_cell.length_a   1.000
_cell.length_b   1.000
_cell.length_c   1.000
_cell.angle_alpha   90.00
_cell.angle_beta   90.00
_cell.angle_gamma   90.00
#
_symmetry.space_group_name_H-M   'P 1'
#
loop_
_entity.id
_entity.type
_entity.pdbx_description
1 polymer ?
#
loop_
_entity_poly.entity_id
_entity_poly.type
_entity_poly.pdbx_seq_one_letter_code
_entity_poly.pdbx_strand_id
1 'polypeptide(L)' 'MSKKEFPPPPHYPLINTQMMTARELRETLDDLWDWVHDAEMVHEDVAPPDNLIQDVRHQMATIIEERVERHSDETSRGTE' A
#
# COMPACT_ATOMS: atom_id res chain seq x y z
N MET A 1 -7.84 -4.99 -30.25
CA MET A 1 -7.91 -3.69 -29.56
C MET A 1 -7.34 -3.90 -28.17
N SER A 2 -6.06 -3.59 -27.97
CA SER A 2 -5.47 -3.60 -26.63
C SER A 2 -6.03 -2.37 -25.91
N LYS A 3 -6.95 -2.57 -24.97
CA LYS A 3 -7.36 -1.48 -24.08
C LYS A 3 -6.07 -1.01 -23.39
N LYS A 4 -5.77 0.28 -23.47
CA LYS A 4 -4.71 0.89 -22.67
C LYS A 4 -5.23 0.91 -21.24
N GLU A 5 -5.07 -0.20 -20.53
CA GLU A 5 -5.48 -0.33 -19.14
C GLU A 5 -4.28 0.06 -18.26
N PHE A 6 -4.53 0.86 -17.22
CA PHE A 6 -3.54 1.17 -16.21
C PHE A 6 -3.00 -0.13 -15.58
N PRO A 7 -1.70 -0.22 -15.26
CA PRO A 7 -1.17 -1.40 -14.61
C PRO A 7 -1.90 -1.68 -13.28
N PRO A 8 -2.08 -2.95 -12.90
CA PRO A 8 -2.69 -3.29 -11.62
C PRO A 8 -1.79 -2.86 -10.44
N PRO A 9 -2.38 -2.57 -9.26
CA PRO A 9 -1.62 -2.21 -8.07
C PRO A 9 -0.70 -3.35 -7.63
N PRO A 10 0.56 -3.05 -7.27
CA PRO A 10 1.50 -4.08 -6.84
C PRO A 10 1.05 -4.68 -5.51
N HIS A 11 1.27 -5.99 -5.33
CA HIS A 11 0.93 -6.77 -4.13
C HIS A 11 -0.56 -6.86 -3.74
N TYR A 12 -1.46 -6.05 -4.31
CA TYR A 12 -2.89 -6.05 -4.02
C TYR A 12 -3.64 -7.18 -4.78
N PRO A 13 -4.67 -7.81 -4.17
CA PRO A 13 -5.17 -7.63 -2.79
C PRO A 13 -4.47 -8.57 -1.78
N LEU A 14 -3.33 -9.17 -2.12
CA LEU A 14 -2.70 -10.26 -1.37
C LEU A 14 -1.77 -9.78 -0.24
N ILE A 15 -1.99 -8.59 0.31
CA ILE A 15 -1.16 -8.01 1.36
C ILE A 15 -1.59 -8.58 2.72
N ASN A 16 -0.76 -9.41 3.32
CA ASN A 16 -0.93 -9.88 4.69
C ASN A 16 0.13 -9.23 5.60
N THR A 17 -0.23 -8.09 6.20
CA THR A 17 0.70 -7.27 6.99
C THR A 17 1.32 -8.03 8.16
N GLN A 18 0.56 -8.94 8.78
CA GLN A 18 1.01 -9.74 9.92
C GLN A 18 2.11 -10.74 9.57
N MET A 19 2.19 -11.18 8.30
CA MET A 19 3.19 -12.15 7.84
C MET A 19 4.45 -11.50 7.24
N MET A 20 4.45 -10.17 7.09
CA MET A 20 5.56 -9.44 6.46
C MET A 20 6.55 -8.95 7.51
N THR A 21 7.83 -8.90 7.14
CA THR A 21 8.87 -8.24 7.94
C THR A 21 8.73 -6.71 7.88
N ALA A 22 9.39 -5.99 8.81
CA ALA A 22 9.41 -4.53 8.78
C ALA A 22 9.98 -3.94 7.48
N ARG A 23 10.92 -4.65 6.84
CA ARG A 23 11.47 -4.27 5.53
C ARG A 23 10.43 -4.43 4.43
N GLU A 24 9.79 -5.60 4.37
CA GLU A 24 8.75 -5.87 3.37
C GLU A 24 7.57 -4.91 3.52
N LEU A 25 7.13 -4.61 4.74
CA LEU A 25 6.08 -3.60 4.99
C LEU A 25 6.47 -2.22 4.46
N ARG A 26 7.75 -1.84 4.57
CA ARG A 26 8.25 -0.56 4.04
C ARG A 26 8.31 -0.58 2.51
N GLU A 27 8.85 -1.65 1.93
CA GLU A 27 8.98 -1.81 0.46
C GLU A 27 7.59 -1.80 -0.19
N THR A 28 6.66 -2.62 0.31
CA THR A 28 5.28 -2.65 -0.21
C THR A 28 4.55 -1.33 -0.03
N LEU A 29 4.78 -0.58 1.05
CA LEU A 29 4.19 0.74 1.20
C LEU A 29 4.71 1.73 0.15
N ASP A 30 6.00 1.67 -0.19
CA ASP A 30 6.64 2.51 -1.21
C ASP A 30 6.09 2.18 -2.61
N ASP A 31 6.02 0.90 -2.95
CA ASP A 31 5.45 0.41 -4.22
C ASP A 31 3.98 0.84 -4.40
N LEU A 32 3.17 0.76 -3.34
CA LEU A 32 1.78 1.21 -3.40
C LEU A 32 1.67 2.73 -3.53
N TRP A 33 2.59 3.50 -2.93
CA TRP A 33 2.57 4.95 -3.02
C TRP A 33 2.90 5.44 -4.42
N ASP A 34 3.92 4.84 -5.05
CA ASP A 34 4.29 5.10 -6.44
C ASP A 34 3.11 4.79 -7.37
N TRP A 35 2.48 3.63 -7.20
CA TRP A 35 1.32 3.25 -8.00
C TRP A 35 0.14 4.22 -7.83
N VAL A 36 -0.21 4.61 -6.60
CA VAL A 36 -1.29 5.58 -6.34
C VAL A 36 -0.95 6.94 -6.95
N HIS A 37 0.30 7.38 -6.83
CA HIS A 37 0.75 8.64 -7.41
C HIS A 37 0.59 8.63 -8.94
N ASP A 38 1.08 7.61 -9.63
CA ASP A 38 0.91 7.48 -11.08
C ASP A 38 -0.57 7.36 -11.46
N ALA A 39 -1.37 6.61 -10.69
CA ALA A 39 -2.80 6.43 -10.92
C ALA A 39 -3.58 7.76 -10.86
N GLU A 40 -3.19 8.67 -9.98
CA GLU A 40 -3.82 9.99 -9.84
C GLU A 40 -3.33 11.00 -10.89
N MET A 41 -2.19 10.73 -11.54
CA MET A 41 -1.56 11.62 -12.52
C MET A 41 -1.92 11.28 -13.98
N VAL A 42 -2.46 10.08 -14.22
CA VAL A 42 -2.88 9.66 -15.57
C VAL A 42 -4.21 10.26 -16.00
N HIS A 43 -4.43 10.31 -17.32
CA HIS A 43 -5.67 10.82 -17.93
C HIS A 43 -6.88 9.93 -17.59
N GLU A 44 -8.05 10.53 -17.43
CA GLU A 44 -9.30 9.82 -17.04
C GLU A 44 -9.64 8.61 -17.94
N ASP A 45 -9.33 8.69 -19.23
CA ASP A 45 -9.55 7.60 -20.21
C ASP A 45 -8.74 6.33 -19.94
N VAL A 46 -7.64 6.45 -19.20
CA VAL A 46 -6.74 5.34 -18.88
C VAL A 46 -6.54 5.16 -17.38
N ALA A 47 -7.13 6.02 -16.54
CA ALA A 47 -7.01 5.96 -15.09
C ALA A 47 -7.69 4.70 -14.53
N PRO A 48 -7.13 4.11 -13.46
CA PRO A 48 -7.84 3.08 -12.72
C PRO A 48 -9.07 3.69 -12.04
N PRO A 49 -10.09 2.88 -11.73
CA PRO A 49 -11.32 3.40 -11.15
C PRO A 49 -11.07 3.91 -9.72
N ASP A 50 -11.73 5.02 -9.35
CA ASP A 50 -11.51 5.68 -8.06
C ASP A 50 -11.66 4.75 -6.84
N ASN A 51 -12.58 3.80 -6.91
CA ASN A 51 -12.78 2.82 -5.84
C ASN A 51 -11.54 1.96 -5.61
N LEU A 52 -10.81 1.58 -6.67
CA LEU A 52 -9.56 0.84 -6.55
C LEU A 52 -8.46 1.70 -5.90
N ILE A 53 -8.37 2.98 -6.28
CA ILE A 53 -7.42 3.92 -5.65
C ILE A 53 -7.72 4.08 -4.16
N GLN A 54 -9.00 4.19 -3.79
CA GLN A 54 -9.42 4.27 -2.38
C GLN A 54 -9.13 2.98 -1.61
N ASP A 55 -9.39 1.81 -2.20
CA ASP A 55 -9.08 0.51 -1.61
C ASP A 55 -7.58 0.36 -1.33
N VAL A 56 -6.74 0.74 -2.29
CA VAL A 56 -5.28 0.71 -2.13
C VAL A 56 -4.85 1.68 -1.02
N ARG A 57 -5.41 2.89 -0.96
CA ARG A 57 -5.13 3.85 0.12
C ARG A 57 -5.52 3.32 1.51
N HIS A 58 -6.65 2.63 1.63
CA HIS A 58 -7.02 1.96 2.88
C HIS A 58 -6.01 0.87 3.25
N GLN A 59 -5.57 0.07 2.29
CA GLN A 59 -4.56 -0.95 2.53
C GLN A 59 -3.22 -0.35 2.98
N MET A 60 -2.83 0.80 2.42
CA MET A 60 -1.66 1.56 2.87
C MET A 60 -1.80 2.04 4.31
N ALA A 61 -2.98 2.53 4.71
CA ALA A 61 -3.25 2.92 6.09
C ALA A 61 -3.05 1.74 7.04
N THR A 62 -3.55 0.55 6.70
CA THR A 62 -3.34 -0.68 7.50
C THR A 62 -1.86 -1.04 7.63
N ILE A 63 -1.06 -0.90 6.57
CA ILE A 63 0.40 -1.13 6.63
C ILE A 63 1.08 -0.12 7.56
N ILE A 64 0.65 1.15 7.53
CA ILE A 64 1.19 2.20 8.40
C ILE A 64 0.84 1.91 9.87
N GLU A 65 -0.41 1.55 10.16
CA GLU A 65 -0.86 1.18 11.51
C GLU A 65 -0.06 0.02 12.07
N GLU A 66 0.07 -1.09 11.31
CA GLU A 66 0.89 -2.25 11.69
C GLU A 66 2.35 -1.84 12.01
N ARG A 67 2.94 -0.93 11.21
CA ARG A 67 4.31 -0.44 11.46
C ARG A 67 4.40 0.39 12.74
N VAL A 68 3.39 1.20 13.05
CA VAL A 68 3.33 2.01 14.29
C VAL A 68 3.13 1.11 15.51
N GLU A 69 2.24 0.11 15.43
CA GLU A 69 2.00 -0.85 16.51
C GLU A 69 3.27 -1.64 16.85
N ARG A 70 4.00 -2.14 15.84
CA ARG A 70 5.28 -2.85 16.07
C ARG A 70 6.35 -1.98 16.70
N HIS A 71 6.47 -0.71 16.29
CA HIS A 71 7.40 0.23 16.92
C HIS A 71 6.99 0.59 18.36
N SER A 72 5.69 0.61 18.64
CA SER A 72 5.17 0.89 19.99
C SER A 72 5.36 -0.31 20.93
N ASP A 73 5.18 -1.55 20.46
CA ASP A 73 5.46 -2.77 21.23
C ASP A 73 6.96 -2.90 21.55
N GLU A 74 7.85 -2.59 20.59
CA GLU A 74 9.31 -2.55 20.82
C GLU A 74 9.70 -1.51 21.87
N THR A 75 9.10 -0.31 21.82
CA THR A 75 9.38 0.77 22.78
C THR A 75 8.87 0.46 24.18
N SER A 76 7.75 -0.27 24.29
CA SER A 76 7.10 -0.57 25.58
C SER A 76 7.82 -1.65 26.40
N ARG A 77 8.61 -2.53 25.77
CA ARG A 77 9.37 -3.61 26.45
C ARG A 77 10.74 -3.17 27.00
N GLY A 78 11.14 -1.91 26.80
CA GLY A 78 12.43 -1.38 27.26
C GLY A 78 12.43 -0.74 28.65
N THR A 79 11.31 -0.76 29.37
CA THR A 79 11.19 -0.17 30.71
C THR A 79 10.65 -1.21 31.70
N GLU A 80 11.50 -2.16 32.07
CA GLU A 80 11.34 -2.99 33.28
C GLU A 80 12.56 -2.81 34.18
#